data_AF-A0A8D8HLS9-F1
#
_entry.id   AF-A0A8D8HLS9-F1
#
_cell.length_a   1.000
_cell.length_b   1.000
_cell.length_c   1.000
_cell.angle_alpha   90.00
_cell.angle_beta   90.00
_cell.angle_gamma   90.00
#
_symmetry.space_group_name_H-M   'P 1'
#
loop_
_entity.id
_entity.type
_entity.pdbx_description
1 polymer ?
#
loop_
_entity_poly.entity_id
_entity_poly.type
_entity_poly.pdbx_seq_one_letter_code
_entity_poly.pdbx_strand_id
1 'polypeptide(L)'
;FFPLSFSPSTKSTPSDLPGSMDSLRLDPDGYKPRNSRAVLMVIDALRTDFVAQRDNMRFLNELLANGSACQYQLQVHPPTVTMPRIKAITSGAIPSFLDVILNLGSPEMKLDTFLYQMKQKQRSTVFYGDNTWTSMFPGLFARQGENVDSLYVNDFYEGDKNITKKMRLEFANYDWKMMILHFLGLDHIGHVEGPFSDKIPGKLQEMDDVIKEIYGAMIKWNEKYYTKPLLVITG
;
A
#
# COMPACT_ATOMS: atom_id res chain seq x y z
N PHE A 1 -11.00 25.11 -3.68
CA PHE A 1 -10.29 25.54 -2.45
C PHE A 1 -9.31 24.44 -2.09
N PHE A 2 -8.00 24.68 -2.18
CA PHE A 2 -7.01 23.74 -1.66
C PHE A 2 -6.76 24.09 -0.19
N PRO A 3 -6.94 23.16 0.77
CA PRO A 3 -6.71 23.45 2.17
C PRO A 3 -5.24 23.80 2.41
N LEU A 4 -5.00 24.95 3.04
CA LEU A 4 -3.70 25.34 3.59
C LEU A 4 -3.58 24.71 4.98
N SER A 5 -3.29 23.40 5.04
CA SER A 5 -2.96 22.75 6.30
C SER A 5 -1.47 22.46 6.35
N PHE A 6 -0.77 23.02 7.35
CA PHE A 6 0.56 22.57 7.73
C PHE A 6 0.42 21.39 8.68
N SER A 7 0.93 20.23 8.28
CA SER A 7 1.07 19.11 9.20
C SER A 7 2.35 19.31 10.02
N PRO A 8 2.27 19.42 11.36
CA PRO A 8 3.46 19.58 12.18
C PRO A 8 4.37 18.34 12.06
N SER A 9 5.69 18.54 12.11
CA SER A 9 6.69 17.47 12.04
C SER A 9 6.85 16.66 13.34
N THR A 10 5.96 16.89 14.31
CA THR A 10 5.92 16.20 15.59
C THR A 10 5.69 14.71 15.39
N LYS A 11 6.50 13.87 16.06
CA LYS A 11 6.35 12.41 16.05
C LYS A 11 5.42 11.99 17.18
N SER A 12 4.44 11.18 16.85
CA SER A 12 3.45 10.71 17.83
C SER A 12 4.09 9.72 18.80
N THR A 13 3.55 9.70 19.99
CA THR A 13 3.94 8.86 21.12
C THR A 13 2.73 8.01 21.56
N PRO A 14 2.93 6.97 22.39
CA PRO A 14 1.82 6.20 22.92
C PRO A 14 0.78 7.04 23.71
N SER A 15 1.17 8.17 24.30
CA SER A 15 0.23 9.08 24.99
C SER A 15 -0.69 9.85 24.04
N ASP A 16 -0.37 9.89 22.74
CA ASP A 16 -1.21 10.55 21.72
C ASP A 16 -2.30 9.61 21.17
N LEU A 17 -2.38 8.36 21.66
CA LEU A 17 -3.45 7.44 21.29
C LEU A 17 -4.81 7.99 21.77
N PRO A 18 -5.83 8.07 20.91
CA PRO A 18 -7.14 8.54 21.32
C PRO A 18 -7.75 7.58 22.34
N GLY A 19 -8.30 8.10 23.44
CA GLY A 19 -9.02 7.28 24.43
C GLY A 19 -10.38 6.76 23.93
N SER A 20 -10.90 7.32 22.84
CA SER A 20 -12.12 6.86 22.19
C SER A 20 -12.13 7.19 20.70
N MET A 21 -12.74 6.33 19.89
CA MET A 21 -13.07 6.58 18.49
C MET A 21 -14.57 6.30 18.31
N ASP A 22 -15.36 7.33 18.02
CA ASP A 22 -16.82 7.31 18.04
C ASP A 22 -17.37 6.74 19.36
N SER A 23 -18.10 5.61 19.30
CA SER A 23 -18.66 4.92 20.47
C SER A 23 -17.69 3.91 21.10
N LEU A 24 -16.51 3.70 20.49
CA LEU A 24 -15.55 2.69 20.90
C LEU A 24 -14.52 3.30 21.86
N ARG A 25 -14.49 2.83 23.10
CA ARG A 25 -13.39 3.14 24.02
C ARG A 25 -12.16 2.35 23.62
N LEU A 26 -11.04 3.04 23.48
CA LEU A 26 -9.74 2.46 23.20
C LEU A 26 -8.96 2.47 24.51
N ASP A 27 -8.43 1.31 24.90
CA ASP A 27 -7.50 1.19 26.02
C ASP A 27 -6.07 1.29 25.46
N PRO A 28 -5.37 2.44 25.63
CA PRO A 28 -4.03 2.63 25.09
C PRO A 28 -3.00 1.69 25.73
N ASP A 29 -3.17 1.41 27.02
CA ASP A 29 -2.26 0.58 27.82
C ASP A 29 -2.53 -0.93 27.59
N GLY A 30 -3.75 -1.28 27.19
CA GLY A 30 -4.18 -2.63 26.85
C GLY A 30 -4.02 -3.02 25.38
N TYR A 31 -3.52 -2.14 24.50
CA TYR A 31 -3.44 -2.42 23.06
C TYR A 31 -2.47 -3.56 22.74
N LYS A 32 -3.01 -4.75 22.47
CA LYS A 32 -2.26 -5.91 21.96
C LYS A 32 -2.42 -6.00 20.45
N PRO A 33 -1.32 -6.06 19.67
CA PRO A 33 -1.39 -6.27 18.23
C PRO A 33 -2.18 -7.55 17.93
N ARG A 34 -3.31 -7.41 17.22
CA ARG A 34 -4.11 -8.56 16.80
C ARG A 34 -3.47 -9.30 15.63
N ASN A 35 -2.73 -8.58 14.79
CA ASN A 35 -2.11 -9.10 13.59
C ASN A 35 -0.60 -9.12 13.79
N SER A 36 0.01 -10.22 13.41
CA SER A 36 1.45 -10.46 13.59
C SER A 36 2.26 -10.25 12.31
N ARG A 37 1.56 -10.14 11.17
CA ARG A 37 2.12 -9.94 9.84
C ARG A 37 1.11 -9.22 8.94
N ALA A 38 1.56 -8.26 8.14
CA ALA A 38 0.69 -7.53 7.22
C ALA A 38 1.34 -7.35 5.84
N VAL A 39 0.53 -7.38 4.79
CA VAL A 39 0.91 -7.01 3.42
C VAL A 39 0.03 -5.82 3.02
N LEU A 40 0.66 -4.72 2.60
CA LEU A 40 0.02 -3.59 1.95
C LEU A 40 0.33 -3.66 0.46
N MET A 41 -0.68 -3.97 -0.34
CA MET A 41 -0.60 -4.02 -1.80
C MET A 41 -1.24 -2.75 -2.36
N VAL A 42 -0.43 -1.92 -3.00
CA VAL A 42 -0.85 -0.74 -3.73
C VAL A 42 -0.85 -1.09 -5.21
N ILE A 43 -2.00 -1.01 -5.86
CA ILE A 43 -2.17 -1.15 -7.31
C ILE A 43 -2.49 0.25 -7.81
N ASP A 44 -1.51 0.95 -8.38
CA ASP A 44 -1.68 2.35 -8.78
C ASP A 44 -2.81 2.47 -9.81
N ALA A 45 -3.64 3.51 -9.65
CA ALA A 45 -4.88 3.76 -10.38
C ALA A 45 -5.96 2.66 -10.30
N LEU A 46 -5.98 1.80 -9.27
CA LEU A 46 -7.07 0.82 -9.08
C LEU A 46 -8.38 1.49 -8.66
N ARG A 47 -9.25 1.69 -9.64
CA ARG A 47 -10.60 2.24 -9.45
C ARG A 47 -11.62 1.19 -9.00
N THR A 48 -12.69 1.66 -8.36
CA THR A 48 -13.78 0.78 -7.89
C THR A 48 -14.54 0.06 -9.01
N ASP A 49 -14.64 0.64 -10.20
CA ASP A 49 -15.26 0.00 -11.36
C ASP A 49 -14.42 -1.13 -11.94
N PHE A 50 -13.08 -1.09 -11.78
CA PHE A 50 -12.22 -2.23 -12.13
C PHE A 50 -12.43 -3.40 -11.18
N VAL A 51 -12.56 -3.14 -9.88
CA VAL A 51 -12.87 -4.18 -8.89
C VAL A 51 -14.25 -4.81 -9.15
N ALA A 52 -15.23 -4.03 -9.62
CA ALA A 52 -16.56 -4.52 -9.96
C ALA A 52 -16.59 -5.47 -11.18
N GLN A 53 -15.53 -5.51 -12.00
CA GLN A 53 -15.42 -6.42 -13.15
C GLN A 53 -15.07 -7.84 -12.70
N ARG A 54 -16.11 -8.63 -12.40
CA ARG A 54 -15.98 -9.99 -11.85
C ARG A 54 -15.14 -10.94 -12.70
N ASP A 55 -15.16 -10.79 -14.03
CA ASP A 55 -14.40 -11.68 -14.92
C ASP A 55 -12.89 -11.39 -14.86
N ASN A 56 -12.50 -10.17 -14.48
CA ASN A 56 -11.12 -9.73 -14.44
C ASN A 56 -10.50 -9.82 -13.04
N MET A 57 -11.32 -9.68 -12.00
CA MET A 57 -10.93 -9.71 -10.58
C MET A 57 -11.68 -10.83 -9.85
N ARG A 58 -11.67 -12.03 -10.43
CA ARG A 58 -12.53 -13.12 -10.00
C ARG A 58 -12.26 -13.55 -8.57
N PHE A 59 -11.00 -13.77 -8.22
CA PHE A 59 -10.60 -14.24 -6.90
C PHE A 59 -10.94 -13.21 -5.82
N LEU A 60 -10.62 -11.93 -6.04
CA LEU A 60 -11.00 -10.85 -5.13
C LEU A 60 -12.52 -10.77 -4.95
N ASN A 61 -13.30 -10.88 -6.03
CA ASN A 61 -14.76 -10.88 -5.95
C ASN A 61 -15.32 -12.11 -5.21
N GLU A 62 -14.71 -13.28 -5.33
CA GLU A 62 -15.08 -14.48 -4.56
C GLU A 62 -14.84 -14.26 -3.05
N LEU A 63 -13.73 -13.62 -2.65
CA LEU A 63 -13.46 -13.26 -1.26
C LEU A 63 -14.44 -12.23 -0.71
N LEU A 64 -14.87 -11.26 -1.53
CA LEU A 64 -15.89 -10.29 -1.13
C LEU A 64 -17.26 -10.97 -0.97
N ALA A 65 -17.64 -11.84 -1.92
CA ALA A 65 -18.93 -12.51 -1.91
C ALA A 65 -19.11 -13.49 -0.74
N ASN A 66 -18.03 -14.17 -0.31
CA ASN A 66 -18.07 -15.12 0.80
C ASN A 66 -17.80 -14.48 2.18
N GLY A 67 -17.58 -13.17 2.24
CA GLY A 67 -17.32 -12.43 3.48
C GLY A 67 -15.91 -12.59 4.06
N SER A 68 -14.97 -13.17 3.30
CA SER A 68 -13.56 -13.27 3.72
C SER A 68 -12.79 -11.95 3.56
N ALA A 69 -13.32 -11.02 2.75
CA ALA A 69 -12.79 -9.68 2.56
C ALA A 69 -13.90 -8.62 2.70
N CYS A 70 -13.49 -7.39 2.99
CA CYS A 70 -14.36 -6.22 3.03
C CYS A 70 -13.82 -5.14 2.08
N GLN A 71 -14.72 -4.43 1.39
CA GLN A 71 -14.38 -3.33 0.49
C GLN A 71 -14.88 -2.00 1.06
N TYR A 72 -14.06 -0.96 0.94
CA TYR A 72 -14.43 0.43 1.22
C TYR A 72 -14.15 1.29 -0.01
N GLN A 73 -15.08 2.17 -0.37
CA GLN A 73 -14.89 3.12 -1.45
C GLN A 73 -14.32 4.42 -0.88
N LEU A 74 -13.15 4.82 -1.39
CA LEU A 74 -12.50 6.07 -1.04
C LEU A 74 -12.72 7.08 -2.17
N GLN A 75 -13.09 8.31 -1.82
CA GLN A 75 -13.13 9.42 -2.78
C GLN A 75 -11.84 10.21 -2.69
N VAL A 76 -11.14 10.30 -3.82
CA VAL A 76 -9.84 10.98 -3.92
C VAL A 76 -10.01 12.25 -4.75
N HIS A 77 -9.71 13.41 -4.16
CA HIS A 77 -9.76 14.70 -4.87
C HIS A 77 -8.45 14.99 -5.61
N PRO A 78 -8.46 15.67 -6.79
CA PRO A 78 -7.24 16.08 -7.46
C PRO A 78 -6.30 16.96 -6.61
N PRO A 79 -4.97 16.94 -6.83
CA PRO A 79 -4.24 16.12 -7.80
C PRO A 79 -4.10 14.66 -7.32
N THR A 80 -4.21 13.72 -8.25
CA THR A 80 -4.00 12.27 -8.03
C THR A 80 -2.57 11.88 -8.40
N VAL A 81 -1.60 12.57 -7.79
CA VAL A 81 -0.17 12.26 -8.00
C VAL A 81 0.27 11.26 -6.93
N THR A 82 1.11 10.31 -7.32
CA THR A 82 1.58 9.19 -6.49
C THR A 82 2.23 9.65 -5.17
N MET A 83 3.22 10.54 -5.21
CA MET A 83 3.94 10.99 -3.99
C MET A 83 3.01 11.62 -2.91
N PRO A 84 2.12 12.57 -3.23
CA PRO A 84 1.13 13.07 -2.26
C PRO A 84 0.21 11.99 -1.67
N ARG A 85 -0.13 10.94 -2.44
CA ARG A 85 -0.97 9.84 -1.95
C ARG A 85 -0.23 8.91 -1.02
N ILE A 86 1.01 8.58 -1.34
CA ILE A 86 1.91 7.85 -0.43
C ILE A 86 2.04 8.62 0.89
N LYS A 87 2.22 9.95 0.82
CA LYS A 87 2.25 10.82 2.01
C LYS A 87 0.98 10.68 2.86
N ALA A 88 -0.20 10.77 2.23
CA ALA A 88 -1.48 10.66 2.91
C ALA A 88 -1.68 9.29 3.57
N ILE A 89 -1.42 8.19 2.85
CA ILE A 89 -1.61 6.83 3.35
C ILE A 89 -0.66 6.53 4.52
N THR A 90 0.56 7.05 4.46
CA THR A 90 1.58 6.74 5.48
C THR A 90 1.47 7.58 6.75
N SER A 91 0.97 8.82 6.66
CA SER A 91 0.88 9.76 7.80
C SER A 91 -0.55 10.02 8.29
N GLY A 92 -1.57 9.71 7.50
CA GLY A 92 -2.94 10.16 7.74
C GLY A 92 -3.18 11.65 7.50
N ALA A 93 -2.15 12.40 7.06
CA ALA A 93 -2.28 13.83 6.79
C ALA A 93 -3.00 14.09 5.47
N ILE A 94 -3.80 15.16 5.43
CA ILE A 94 -4.40 15.67 4.19
C ILE A 94 -3.30 16.38 3.38
N PRO A 95 -2.99 15.96 2.14
CA PRO A 95 -1.98 16.64 1.33
C PRO A 95 -2.41 18.07 1.02
N SER A 96 -1.57 19.06 1.37
CA SER A 96 -1.79 20.45 0.96
C SER A 96 -1.17 20.70 -0.42
N PHE A 97 -1.75 21.60 -1.22
CA PHE A 97 -1.18 21.97 -2.53
C PHE A 97 0.24 22.54 -2.42
N LEU A 98 0.51 23.30 -1.35
CA LEU A 98 1.84 23.81 -1.05
C LEU A 98 2.82 22.68 -0.73
N ASP A 99 2.41 21.65 0.00
CA ASP A 99 3.25 20.49 0.27
C ASP A 99 3.65 19.78 -1.02
N VAL A 100 2.75 19.70 -2.00
CA VAL A 100 3.07 19.08 -3.30
C VAL A 100 4.16 19.89 -4.00
N ILE A 101 4.01 21.21 -4.13
CA ILE A 101 4.96 22.08 -4.83
C ILE A 101 6.30 22.16 -4.10
N LEU A 102 6.29 22.40 -2.79
CA LEU A 102 7.50 22.64 -2.00
C LEU A 102 8.34 21.37 -1.85
N ASN A 103 7.72 20.17 -1.88
CA ASN A 103 8.44 18.91 -1.76
C ASN A 103 8.83 18.29 -3.11
N LEU A 104 8.58 18.96 -4.25
CA LEU A 104 9.09 18.51 -5.57
C LEU A 104 10.63 18.39 -5.59
N GLY A 105 11.34 19.14 -4.75
CA GLY A 105 12.80 19.14 -4.67
C GLY A 105 13.40 18.30 -3.53
N SER A 106 12.59 17.82 -2.58
CA SER A 106 13.05 16.95 -1.48
C SER A 106 11.96 15.94 -1.13
N PRO A 107 12.01 14.71 -1.67
CA PRO A 107 10.96 13.72 -1.47
C PRO A 107 10.93 13.16 -0.04
N GLU A 108 12.00 13.35 0.76
CA GLU A 108 12.12 12.75 2.08
C GLU A 108 10.98 13.14 3.04
N MET A 109 10.32 12.11 3.58
CA MET A 109 9.16 12.23 4.45
C MET A 109 9.56 12.58 5.88
N LYS A 110 9.28 13.83 6.27
CA LYS A 110 9.59 14.35 7.61
C LYS A 110 8.49 14.12 8.64
N LEU A 111 7.23 13.98 8.21
CA LEU A 111 6.09 13.77 9.11
C LEU A 111 6.17 12.42 9.82
N ASP A 112 5.42 12.27 10.90
CA ASP A 112 5.23 10.96 11.49
C ASP A 112 4.52 10.03 10.50
N THR A 113 4.93 8.77 10.47
CA THR A 113 4.33 7.74 9.62
C THR A 113 4.30 6.41 10.31
N PHE A 114 3.41 5.52 9.89
CA PHE A 114 3.42 4.15 10.39
C PHE A 114 4.77 3.46 10.12
N LEU A 115 5.48 3.80 9.04
CA LEU A 115 6.81 3.28 8.72
C LEU A 115 7.86 3.70 9.74
N TYR A 116 7.88 4.99 10.09
CA TYR A 116 8.75 5.52 11.13
C TYR A 116 8.47 4.82 12.48
N GLN A 117 7.20 4.75 12.88
CA GLN A 117 6.76 4.11 14.12
C GLN A 117 7.11 2.62 14.17
N MET A 118 7.02 1.91 13.05
CA MET A 118 7.43 0.52 12.92
C MET A 118 8.94 0.36 13.14
N LYS A 119 9.76 1.21 12.52
CA LYS A 119 11.22 1.20 12.71
C LYS A 119 11.61 1.46 14.17
N GLN A 120 11.00 2.46 14.82
CA GLN A 120 11.27 2.75 16.24
C GLN A 120 10.94 1.57 17.15
N LYS A 121 9.91 0.79 16.80
CA LYS A 121 9.52 -0.45 17.51
C LYS A 121 10.27 -1.69 17.05
N GLN A 122 11.35 -1.55 16.28
CA GLN A 122 12.16 -2.66 15.73
C GLN A 122 11.32 -3.67 14.95
N ARG A 123 10.28 -3.21 14.25
CA ARG A 123 9.43 -4.03 13.40
C ARG A 123 9.89 -3.89 11.96
N SER A 124 10.63 -4.90 11.49
CA SER A 124 11.17 -4.92 10.13
C SER A 124 10.08 -4.82 9.08
N THR A 125 10.30 -3.90 8.12
CA THR A 125 9.44 -3.69 6.95
C THR A 125 10.25 -3.98 5.70
N VAL A 126 9.66 -4.67 4.73
CA VAL A 126 10.26 -4.93 3.40
C VAL A 126 9.41 -4.27 2.31
N PHE A 127 10.06 -3.78 1.26
CA PHE A 127 9.41 -3.00 0.21
C PHE A 127 9.79 -3.46 -1.19
N TYR A 128 8.80 -3.58 -2.09
CA TYR A 128 9.06 -3.79 -3.52
C TYR A 128 8.09 -2.99 -4.39
N GLY A 129 8.61 -2.12 -5.25
CA GLY A 129 7.75 -1.29 -6.10
C GLY A 129 8.40 0.00 -6.59
N ASP A 130 7.56 1.01 -6.80
CA ASP A 130 7.94 2.37 -7.20
C ASP A 130 9.05 2.98 -6.31
N ASN A 131 10.13 3.44 -6.95
CA ASN A 131 11.29 4.09 -6.31
C ASN A 131 10.92 5.39 -5.55
N THR A 132 9.73 5.96 -5.77
CA THR A 132 9.21 7.07 -4.97
C THR A 132 9.23 6.73 -3.48
N TRP A 133 8.90 5.49 -3.09
CA TRP A 133 8.92 5.08 -1.68
C TRP A 133 10.32 5.12 -1.08
N THR A 134 11.33 4.62 -1.78
CA THR A 134 12.71 4.57 -1.24
C THR A 134 13.34 5.96 -1.18
N SER A 135 12.93 6.84 -2.11
CA SER A 135 13.27 8.26 -2.10
C SER A 135 12.62 9.01 -0.92
N MET A 136 11.34 8.69 -0.61
CA MET A 136 10.61 9.29 0.51
C MET A 136 11.02 8.75 1.88
N PHE A 137 11.45 7.49 1.96
CA PHE A 137 11.67 6.78 3.23
C PHE A 137 13.08 6.17 3.35
N PRO A 138 14.15 6.99 3.23
CA PRO A 138 15.52 6.50 3.22
C PRO A 138 15.84 5.71 4.49
N GLY A 139 16.34 4.48 4.31
CA GLY A 139 16.76 3.60 5.39
C GLY A 139 15.63 3.09 6.30
N LEU A 140 14.35 3.19 5.92
CA LEU A 140 13.24 2.63 6.71
C LEU A 140 12.95 1.15 6.39
N PHE A 141 13.43 0.64 5.25
CA PHE A 141 13.20 -0.73 4.82
C PHE A 141 14.40 -1.63 5.17
N ALA A 142 14.12 -2.81 5.73
CA ALA A 142 15.14 -3.82 6.02
C ALA A 142 15.64 -4.52 4.76
N ARG A 143 14.75 -4.69 3.78
CA ARG A 143 15.04 -5.12 2.41
C ARG A 143 14.17 -4.33 1.46
N GLN A 144 14.72 -3.97 0.31
CA GLN A 144 13.98 -3.28 -0.73
C GLN A 144 14.34 -3.80 -2.13
N GLY A 145 13.44 -3.62 -3.09
CA GLY A 145 13.72 -3.78 -4.51
C GLY A 145 12.85 -2.83 -5.33
N GLU A 146 13.47 -2.05 -6.19
CA GLU A 146 12.82 -0.95 -6.88
C GLU A 146 12.50 -1.33 -8.32
N ASN A 147 11.36 -0.84 -8.82
CA ASN A 147 11.19 -0.62 -10.25
C ASN A 147 11.90 0.70 -10.59
N VAL A 148 13.16 0.60 -11.03
CA VAL A 148 14.08 1.75 -11.14
C VAL A 148 13.59 2.79 -12.16
N ASP A 149 12.82 2.36 -13.17
CA ASP A 149 12.24 3.24 -14.18
C ASP A 149 10.72 3.36 -14.03
N SER A 150 10.28 3.83 -12.86
CA SER A 150 8.87 4.11 -12.55
C SER A 150 8.24 5.18 -13.46
N LEU A 151 9.05 5.93 -14.21
CA LEU A 151 8.61 6.95 -15.16
C LEU A 151 8.53 6.42 -16.60
N TYR A 152 9.05 5.23 -16.88
CA TYR A 152 8.91 4.59 -18.19
C TYR A 152 7.55 3.95 -18.33
N VAL A 153 6.57 4.79 -18.66
CA VAL A 153 5.16 4.43 -18.80
C VAL A 153 4.87 3.36 -19.86
N ASN A 154 5.81 3.03 -20.75
CA ASN A 154 5.62 1.96 -21.74
C ASN A 154 5.88 0.55 -21.17
N ASP A 155 6.44 0.43 -19.96
CA ASP A 155 6.49 -0.85 -19.26
C ASP A 155 5.20 -1.11 -18.50
N PHE A 156 4.38 -2.01 -19.04
CA PHE A 156 3.15 -2.45 -18.40
C PHE A 156 3.32 -3.72 -17.56
N TYR A 157 4.44 -4.45 -17.66
CA TYR A 157 4.50 -5.84 -17.17
C TYR A 157 5.83 -6.23 -16.50
N GLU A 158 6.97 -5.74 -16.96
CA GLU A 158 8.28 -6.20 -16.48
C GLU A 158 8.53 -5.78 -15.03
N GLY A 159 8.26 -4.51 -14.68
CA GLY A 159 8.31 -4.00 -13.33
C GLY A 159 7.45 -4.82 -12.36
N ASP A 160 6.19 -5.05 -12.72
CA ASP A 160 5.23 -5.80 -11.89
C ASP A 160 5.62 -7.28 -11.75
N LYS A 161 6.17 -7.91 -12.80
CA LYS A 161 6.73 -9.27 -12.73
C LYS A 161 7.95 -9.32 -11.80
N ASN A 162 8.81 -8.31 -11.83
CA ASN A 162 9.96 -8.23 -10.94
C ASN A 162 9.54 -8.08 -9.47
N ILE A 163 8.55 -7.23 -9.18
CA ILE A 163 7.95 -7.10 -7.85
C ILE A 163 7.37 -8.43 -7.39
N THR A 164 6.57 -9.09 -8.23
CA THR A 164 5.96 -10.39 -7.95
C THR A 164 7.01 -11.46 -7.66
N LYS A 165 8.11 -11.49 -8.43
CA LYS A 165 9.24 -12.40 -8.20
C LYS A 165 9.88 -12.18 -6.82
N LYS A 166 10.11 -10.92 -6.42
CA LYS A 166 10.69 -10.59 -5.11
C LYS A 166 9.73 -10.91 -3.96
N MET A 167 8.45 -10.61 -4.12
CA MET A 167 7.39 -10.99 -3.17
C MET A 167 7.42 -12.49 -2.88
N ARG A 168 7.48 -13.34 -3.91
CA ARG A 168 7.55 -14.80 -3.76
C ARG A 168 8.75 -15.27 -2.94
N LEU A 169 9.90 -14.61 -3.09
CA LEU A 169 11.10 -14.91 -2.28
C LEU A 169 10.88 -14.56 -0.81
N GLU A 170 10.19 -13.45 -0.53
CA GLU A 170 9.90 -13.02 0.85
C GLU A 170 8.88 -13.88 1.58
N PHE A 171 8.07 -14.66 0.88
CA PHE A 171 7.14 -15.61 1.51
C PHE A 171 7.85 -16.70 2.33
N ALA A 172 9.12 -16.99 2.01
CA ALA A 172 9.95 -17.92 2.76
C ALA A 172 10.66 -17.27 3.97
N ASN A 173 10.70 -15.94 4.05
CA ASN A 173 11.33 -15.20 5.14
C ASN A 173 10.31 -14.88 6.24
N TYR A 174 10.75 -14.98 7.50
CA TYR A 174 9.85 -14.77 8.66
C TYR A 174 10.22 -13.60 9.57
N ASP A 175 11.30 -12.91 9.27
CA ASP A 175 11.89 -11.83 10.05
C ASP A 175 11.19 -10.47 9.87
N TRP A 176 10.30 -10.34 8.88
CA TRP A 176 9.55 -9.12 8.61
C TRP A 176 8.13 -9.15 9.21
N LYS A 177 7.63 -7.95 9.55
CA LYS A 177 6.29 -7.71 10.10
C LYS A 177 5.35 -7.04 9.10
N MET A 178 5.88 -6.22 8.20
CA MET A 178 5.11 -5.59 7.13
C MET A 178 5.84 -5.74 5.80
N MET A 179 5.09 -6.07 4.75
CA MET A 179 5.52 -6.03 3.36
C MET A 179 4.70 -4.97 2.64
N ILE A 180 5.34 -4.11 1.88
CA ILE A 180 4.69 -3.13 1.00
C ILE A 180 5.03 -3.49 -0.44
N LEU A 181 4.01 -3.64 -1.26
CA LEU A 181 4.11 -3.88 -2.68
C LEU A 181 3.43 -2.72 -3.42
N HIS A 182 4.09 -2.13 -4.42
CA HIS A 182 3.50 -1.05 -5.20
C HIS A 182 3.67 -1.32 -6.71
N PHE A 183 2.57 -1.69 -7.35
CA PHE A 183 2.47 -2.05 -8.76
C PHE A 183 2.00 -0.84 -9.59
N LEU A 184 2.68 -0.58 -10.70
CA LEU A 184 2.46 0.61 -11.54
C LEU A 184 1.81 0.30 -12.89
N GLY A 185 1.84 -0.97 -13.33
CA GLY A 185 1.50 -1.29 -14.71
C GLY A 185 0.05 -0.96 -15.10
N LEU A 186 -0.89 -0.95 -14.14
CA LEU A 186 -2.28 -0.54 -14.39
C LEU A 186 -2.38 0.96 -14.70
N ASP A 187 -1.74 1.81 -13.88
CA ASP A 187 -1.64 3.25 -14.10
C ASP A 187 -0.92 3.58 -15.41
N HIS A 188 0.18 2.89 -15.70
CA HIS A 188 0.93 3.03 -16.95
C HIS A 188 0.04 2.78 -18.19
N ILE A 189 -0.76 1.70 -18.21
CA ILE A 189 -1.73 1.47 -19.30
C ILE A 189 -2.74 2.62 -19.37
N GLY A 190 -3.26 3.05 -18.23
CA GLY A 190 -4.20 4.17 -18.14
C GLY A 190 -3.63 5.47 -18.74
N HIS A 191 -2.35 5.76 -18.53
CA HIS A 191 -1.67 6.93 -19.08
C HIS A 191 -1.36 6.82 -20.58
N VAL A 192 -0.93 5.65 -21.05
CA VAL A 192 -0.48 5.47 -22.44
C VAL A 192 -1.65 5.18 -23.39
N GLU A 193 -2.61 4.36 -22.97
CA GLU A 193 -3.69 3.85 -23.83
C GLU A 193 -5.09 4.22 -23.34
N GLY A 194 -5.20 4.74 -22.11
CA GLY A 194 -6.48 5.10 -21.51
C GLY A 194 -7.15 3.94 -20.76
N PRO A 195 -8.19 4.24 -19.97
CA PRO A 195 -8.84 3.28 -19.07
C PRO A 195 -9.70 2.23 -19.77
N PHE A 196 -9.90 2.34 -21.09
CA PHE A 196 -10.68 1.41 -21.91
C PHE A 196 -9.80 0.59 -22.85
N SER A 197 -8.48 0.56 -22.64
CA SER A 197 -7.58 -0.28 -23.40
C SER A 197 -7.93 -1.77 -23.27
N ASP A 198 -7.79 -2.51 -24.36
CA ASP A 198 -7.94 -3.98 -24.40
C ASP A 198 -6.91 -4.70 -23.50
N LYS A 199 -5.89 -4.00 -22.99
CA LYS A 199 -4.90 -4.53 -22.05
C LYS A 199 -5.36 -4.49 -20.60
N ILE A 200 -6.36 -3.65 -20.26
CA ILE A 200 -6.87 -3.52 -18.87
C ILE A 200 -7.37 -4.86 -18.32
N PRO A 201 -8.19 -5.65 -19.04
CA PRO A 201 -8.65 -6.96 -18.54
C PRO A 201 -7.50 -7.89 -18.13
N GLY A 202 -6.52 -8.07 -19.01
CA GLY A 202 -5.36 -8.92 -18.73
C GLY A 202 -4.51 -8.39 -17.57
N LYS A 203 -4.43 -7.06 -17.43
CA LYS A 203 -3.69 -6.44 -16.32
C LYS A 203 -4.38 -6.62 -14.97
N LEU A 204 -5.70 -6.50 -14.94
CA LEU A 204 -6.50 -6.75 -13.73
C LEU A 204 -6.41 -8.23 -13.33
N GLN A 205 -6.41 -9.16 -14.29
CA GLN A 205 -6.21 -10.58 -14.05
C GLN A 205 -4.82 -10.87 -13.44
N GLU A 206 -3.78 -10.20 -13.93
CA GLU A 206 -2.43 -10.29 -13.33
C GLU A 206 -2.45 -9.87 -11.85
N MET A 207 -3.13 -8.77 -11.51
CA MET A 207 -3.24 -8.31 -10.13
C MET A 207 -4.07 -9.25 -9.25
N ASP A 208 -5.16 -9.81 -9.79
CA ASP A 208 -6.01 -10.81 -9.12
C ASP A 208 -5.22 -12.09 -8.80
N ASP A 209 -4.35 -12.53 -9.71
CA ASP A 209 -3.43 -13.66 -9.49
C ASP A 209 -2.42 -13.36 -8.38
N VAL A 210 -1.86 -12.14 -8.32
CA VAL A 210 -0.97 -11.73 -7.22
C VAL A 210 -1.72 -11.74 -5.88
N ILE A 211 -2.95 -11.22 -5.84
CA ILE A 211 -3.81 -11.27 -4.63
C ILE A 211 -4.01 -12.72 -4.19
N LYS A 212 -4.28 -13.62 -5.13
CA LYS A 212 -4.46 -15.06 -4.87
C LYS A 212 -3.21 -15.71 -4.30
N GLU A 213 -2.03 -15.38 -4.82
CA GLU A 213 -0.75 -15.87 -4.28
C GLU A 213 -0.50 -15.39 -2.85
N ILE A 214 -0.73 -14.11 -2.57
CA ILE A 214 -0.59 -13.55 -1.22
C ILE A 214 -1.57 -14.24 -0.26
N TYR A 215 -2.83 -14.36 -0.65
CA TYR A 215 -3.85 -15.01 0.17
C TYR A 215 -3.49 -16.49 0.47
N GLY A 216 -3.01 -17.23 -0.54
CA GLY A 216 -2.51 -18.59 -0.34
C GLY A 216 -1.31 -18.66 0.62
N ALA A 217 -0.40 -17.68 0.58
CA ALA A 217 0.69 -17.58 1.55
C ALA A 217 0.19 -17.25 2.96
N MET A 218 -0.82 -16.39 3.10
CA MET A 218 -1.45 -16.05 4.38
C MET A 218 -2.06 -17.27 5.08
N ILE A 219 -2.76 -18.14 4.35
CA ILE A 219 -3.31 -19.40 4.90
C ILE A 219 -2.18 -20.23 5.50
N LYS A 220 -1.08 -20.42 4.74
CA LYS A 220 0.10 -21.17 5.21
C LYS A 220 0.74 -20.53 6.44
N TRP A 221 0.82 -19.20 6.49
CA TRP A 221 1.35 -18.50 7.64
C TRP A 221 0.49 -18.71 8.89
N ASN A 222 -0.84 -18.65 8.74
CA ASN A 222 -1.80 -18.85 9.81
C ASN A 222 -1.76 -20.28 10.37
N GLU A 223 -1.79 -21.28 9.49
CA GLU A 223 -1.79 -22.70 9.88
C GLU A 223 -0.48 -23.14 10.52
N LYS A 224 0.65 -22.77 9.90
CA LYS A 224 1.96 -23.32 10.29
C LYS A 224 2.61 -22.55 11.44
N TYR A 225 2.31 -21.27 11.60
CA TYR A 225 3.03 -20.39 12.52
C TYR A 225 2.14 -19.62 13.49
N TYR A 226 0.83 -19.94 13.52
CA TYR A 226 -0.17 -19.28 14.37
C TYR A 226 -0.15 -17.75 14.24
N THR A 227 0.32 -17.25 13.09
CA THR A 227 0.30 -15.83 12.79
C THR A 227 -1.10 -15.42 12.39
N LYS A 228 -1.52 -14.20 12.76
CA LYS A 228 -2.75 -13.60 12.23
C LYS A 228 -2.36 -12.62 11.12
N PRO A 229 -2.39 -13.05 9.84
CA PRO A 229 -2.00 -12.19 8.74
C PRO A 229 -3.10 -11.16 8.40
N LEU A 230 -2.71 -10.06 7.75
CA LEU A 230 -3.61 -9.07 7.16
C LEU A 230 -3.13 -8.76 5.74
N LEU A 231 -4.06 -8.71 4.79
CA LEU A 231 -3.82 -8.13 3.46
C LEU A 231 -4.69 -6.90 3.32
N VAL A 232 -4.06 -5.77 3.03
CA VAL A 232 -4.71 -4.51 2.67
C VAL A 232 -4.40 -4.24 1.20
N ILE A 233 -5.42 -4.05 0.39
CA ILE A 233 -5.31 -3.73 -1.04
C ILE A 233 -5.88 -2.33 -1.23
N THR A 234 -5.16 -1.46 -1.94
CA THR A 234 -5.61 -0.10 -2.27
C THR A 234 -5.13 0.30 -3.67
N GLY A 235 -5.83 1.24 -4.29
CA GLY A 235 -5.32 2.05 -5.40
C GLY A 235 -5.48 3.53 -5.12
#